data_AF-A0A1W1VX39-F1
#
_entry.id   AF-A0A1W1VX39-F1
#
_cell.length_a   1.000
_cell.length_b   1.000
_cell.length_c   1.000
_cell.angle_alpha   90.00
_cell.angle_beta   90.00
_cell.angle_gamma   90.00
#
_symmetry.space_group_name_H-M   'P 1'
#
loop_
_entity.id
_entity.type
_entity.pdbx_description
1 polymer ?
#
loop_
_entity_poly.entity_id
_entity_poly.type
_entity_poly.pdbx_seq_one_letter_code
_entity_poly.pdbx_strand_id
1 'polypeptide(L)'
;MSAFYQPSAELLQAFGFTEFRSPPRQMRYSRPSACGQETIVLYEDDEITLLEVVDGQMLYSFQGRLASEAEFRVLLRQVNWPAELPPSL
;
A
#
# COMPACT_ATOMS: atom_id res chain seq x y z
N MET A 1 0.42 -9.01 -20.11
CA MET A 1 0.82 -8.09 -19.02
C MET A 1 0.49 -8.78 -17.73
N SER A 2 1.49 -9.07 -16.88
CA SER A 2 1.22 -9.58 -15.54
C SER A 2 0.52 -8.47 -14.77
N ALA A 3 -0.81 -8.50 -14.72
CA ALA A 3 -1.56 -7.62 -13.83
C ALA A 3 -1.15 -8.03 -12.42
N PHE A 4 -0.35 -7.19 -11.75
CA PHE A 4 -0.12 -7.36 -10.32
C PHE A 4 -1.48 -7.41 -9.64
N TYR A 5 -1.63 -8.30 -8.67
CA TYR A 5 -2.91 -8.46 -7.99
C TYR A 5 -3.28 -7.15 -7.29
N GLN A 6 -4.37 -6.52 -7.74
CA GLN A 6 -5.04 -5.46 -6.99
C GLN A 6 -6.29 -6.03 -6.30
N PRO A 7 -6.46 -5.77 -4.99
CA PRO A 7 -7.69 -6.14 -4.32
C PRO A 7 -8.85 -5.32 -4.89
N SER A 8 -9.97 -5.99 -5.19
CA SER A 8 -11.16 -5.29 -5.69
C SER A 8 -11.78 -4.43 -4.60
N ALA A 9 -12.54 -3.40 -5.00
CA ALA A 9 -13.25 -2.54 -4.05
C ALA A 9 -14.22 -3.35 -3.16
N GLU A 10 -14.90 -4.36 -3.72
CA GLU A 10 -15.80 -5.24 -2.99
C GLU A 10 -15.06 -6.05 -1.91
N LEU A 11 -13.86 -6.54 -2.25
CA LEU A 11 -13.03 -7.26 -1.29
C LEU A 11 -12.59 -6.35 -0.14
N LEU A 12 -12.12 -5.14 -0.46
CA LEU A 12 -11.69 -4.16 0.54
C LEU A 12 -12.85 -3.76 1.46
N GLN A 13 -14.04 -3.53 0.90
CA GLN A 13 -15.25 -3.27 1.68
C GLN A 13 -15.63 -4.44 2.59
N ALA A 14 -15.51 -5.68 2.13
CA ALA A 14 -15.75 -6.87 2.95
C ALA A 14 -14.77 -6.97 4.15
N PHE A 15 -13.56 -6.42 4.02
CA PHE A 15 -12.58 -6.29 5.10
C PHE A 15 -12.75 -5.02 5.95
N GLY A 16 -13.82 -4.24 5.74
CA GLY A 16 -14.14 -3.05 6.53
C GLY A 16 -13.43 -1.78 6.10
N PHE A 17 -12.79 -1.77 4.92
CA PHE A 17 -12.21 -0.55 4.36
C PHE A 17 -13.28 0.33 3.72
N THR A 18 -13.12 1.65 3.91
CA THR A 18 -13.94 2.68 3.27
C THR A 18 -13.10 3.42 2.22
N GLU A 19 -13.65 3.60 1.01
CA GLU A 19 -12.99 4.34 -0.06
C GLU A 19 -12.98 5.85 0.25
N PHE A 20 -11.83 6.47 0.00
CA PHE A 20 -11.65 7.92 0.00
C PHE A 20 -10.70 8.33 -1.13
N ARG A 21 -10.96 9.48 -1.74
CA ARG A 21 -10.13 10.02 -2.83
C ARG A 21 -9.40 11.27 -2.37
N SER A 22 -8.11 11.14 -2.08
CA SER A 22 -7.23 12.27 -1.77
C SER A 22 -5.77 11.83 -1.73
N PRO A 23 -4.83 12.51 -2.41
CA PRO A 23 -5.04 13.52 -3.45
C PRO A 23 -5.79 12.98 -4.69
N PRO A 24 -6.20 13.83 -5.64
CA PRO A 24 -6.75 13.38 -6.92
C PRO A 24 -5.81 12.36 -7.57
N ARG A 25 -6.36 11.28 -8.15
CA ARG A 25 -5.64 10.12 -8.73
C ARG A 25 -5.07 9.09 -7.75
N GLN A 26 -5.28 9.26 -6.45
CA GLN A 26 -5.00 8.20 -5.47
C GLN A 26 -6.30 7.65 -4.92
N MET A 27 -6.59 6.38 -5.20
CA MET A 27 -7.68 5.67 -4.55
C MET A 27 -7.17 5.14 -3.22
N ARG A 28 -7.77 5.61 -2.12
CA ARG A 28 -7.40 5.19 -0.78
C ARG A 28 -8.53 4.39 -0.17
N TYR A 29 -8.17 3.35 0.56
CA TYR A 29 -9.09 2.50 1.30
C TYR A 29 -8.60 2.48 2.73
N SER A 30 -9.37 3.05 3.67
CA SER A 30 -8.96 3.18 5.07
C SER A 30 -9.90 2.44 6.00
N ARG A 31 -9.36 1.87 7.08
CA ARG A 31 -10.13 1.34 8.21
C ARG A 31 -9.43 1.61 9.55
N PRO A 32 -10.17 1.59 10.68
CA PRO A 32 -9.55 1.63 12.00
C PRO A 32 -8.61 0.44 12.21
N SER A 33 -7.48 0.67 12.86
CA SER A 33 -6.53 -0.38 13.27
C SER A 33 -6.19 -0.24 14.75
N ALA A 34 -5.48 -1.22 15.32
CA ALA A 34 -5.06 -1.17 16.72
C ALA A 34 -4.17 0.05 17.05
N CYS A 35 -3.46 0.59 16.05
CA CYS A 35 -2.55 1.71 16.20
C CYS A 35 -3.17 3.06 15.78
N GLY A 36 -4.38 3.05 15.23
CA GLY A 36 -5.10 4.25 14.78
C GLY A 36 -5.87 3.98 13.50
N GLN A 37 -5.18 3.99 12.36
CA GLN A 37 -5.78 3.76 11.05
C GLN A 37 -4.80 3.05 10.14
N GLU A 38 -5.27 2.09 9.36
CA GLU A 38 -4.53 1.55 8.21
C GLU A 38 -5.19 1.99 6.91
N THR A 39 -4.37 2.28 5.91
CA THR A 39 -4.79 2.79 4.61
C THR A 39 -4.05 2.09 3.48
N ILE A 40 -4.80 1.49 2.57
CA ILE A 40 -4.28 0.97 1.30
C ILE A 40 -4.41 2.08 0.25
N VAL A 41 -3.32 2.39 -0.44
CA VAL A 41 -3.30 3.32 -1.58
C VAL A 41 -3.11 2.50 -2.85
N LEU A 42 -4.06 2.61 -3.77
CA LEU A 42 -3.97 2.05 -5.12
C LEU A 42 -3.63 3.18 -6.10
N TYR A 43 -2.58 2.98 -6.89
CA TYR A 43 -2.12 3.91 -7.91
C TYR A 43 -2.62 3.50 -9.31
N GLU A 44 -2.61 4.44 -10.25
CA GLU A 44 -3.09 4.24 -11.63
C GLU A 44 -2.20 3.29 -12.45
N ASP A 45 -0.95 3.07 -12.03
CA ASP A 45 0.03 2.15 -12.61
C ASP A 45 0.02 0.76 -11.97
N ASP A 46 -1.10 0.42 -11.33
CA ASP A 46 -1.33 -0.80 -10.57
C ASP A 46 -0.48 -0.96 -9.29
N GLU A 47 0.32 0.03 -8.88
CA GLU A 47 1.08 -0.03 -7.63
C GLU A 47 0.17 0.02 -6.39
N ILE A 48 0.64 -0.60 -5.30
CA ILE A 48 -0.05 -0.67 -4.01
C ILE A 48 0.90 -0.25 -2.90
N THR A 49 0.44 0.65 -2.03
CA THR A 49 1.14 1.01 -0.80
C THR A 49 0.24 0.82 0.42
N LEU A 50 0.78 0.25 1.49
CA LEU A 50 0.12 0.17 2.80
C LEU A 50 0.70 1.25 3.74
N LEU A 51 -0.18 2.07 4.29
CA LEU A 51 0.13 3.12 5.24
C LEU A 51 -0.53 2.82 6.58
N GLU A 52 0.14 3.16 7.68
CA GLU A 52 -0.44 3.13 9.02
C GLU A 52 -0.26 4.49 9.70
N VAL A 53 -1.31 4.94 10.38
CA VAL A 53 -1.25 6.09 11.28
C VAL A 53 -0.97 5.58 12.68
N VAL A 54 0.18 5.94 13.24
CA VAL A 54 0.61 5.60 14.61
C VAL A 54 0.90 6.90 15.34
N ASP A 55 0.23 7.13 16.48
CA ASP A 55 0.36 8.36 17.27
C ASP A 55 0.18 9.66 16.45
N GLY A 56 -0.68 9.61 15.42
CA GLY A 56 -0.96 10.72 14.52
C GLY A 56 0.06 10.91 13.39
N GLN A 57 1.10 10.09 13.32
CA GLN A 57 2.09 10.09 12.24
C GLN A 57 1.76 9.01 11.19
N MET A 58 1.76 9.38 9.91
CA MET A 58 1.58 8.46 8.80
C MET A 58 2.91 7.79 8.43
N LEU A 59 2.94 6.46 8.45
CA LEU A 59 4.11 5.60 8.22
C LEU A 59 3.82 4.60 7.11
N TYR A 60 4.86 4.17 6.40
CA TYR A 60 4.80 3.10 5.40
C TYR A 60 4.93 1.75 6.09
N SER A 61 4.02 0.82 5.80
CA SER A 61 4.12 -0.57 6.21
C SER A 61 4.80 -1.37 5.11
N PHE A 62 6.02 -1.84 5.37
CA PHE A 62 6.85 -2.56 4.42
C PHE A 62 7.42 -3.84 5.05
N GLN A 63 7.06 -5.00 4.50
CA GLN A 63 7.50 -6.33 4.99
C GLN A 63 7.32 -6.52 6.51
N GLY A 64 6.19 -6.05 7.06
CA GLY A 64 5.87 -6.15 8.48
C GLY A 64 6.62 -5.16 9.38
N ARG A 65 7.25 -4.13 8.79
CA ARG A 65 7.91 -3.03 9.51
C ARG A 65 7.25 -1.70 9.18
N LEU A 66 7.16 -0.82 10.17
CA LEU A 66 6.78 0.57 9.96
C LEU A 66 8.02 1.42 9.68
N ALA A 67 7.91 2.30 8.70
CA ALA A 67 9.00 3.16 8.26
C ALA A 67 8.48 4.56 7.92
N SER A 68 9.25 5.60 8.29
CA SER A 68 9.07 6.92 7.68
C SER A 68 9.33 6.86 6.17
N GLU A 69 8.93 7.89 5.42
CA GLU A 69 9.20 7.94 3.97
C GLU A 69 10.70 7.82 3.64
N ALA A 70 11.55 8.48 4.43
CA ALA A 70 13.00 8.44 4.22
C ALA A 70 13.56 7.02 4.44
N GLU A 71 13.13 6.34 5.51
CA GLU A 71 13.51 4.96 5.79
C GLU A 71 12.96 4.00 4.73
N PHE A 72 11.72 4.20 4.30
CA PHE A 72 11.10 3.40 3.24
C PHE A 72 11.90 3.48 1.93
N ARG A 73 12.32 4.68 1.52
CA ARG A 73 13.18 4.86 0.33
C ARG A 73 14.53 4.15 0.46
N VAL A 74 15.08 4.04 1.67
CA VAL A 74 16.29 3.26 1.93
C VAL A 74 16.00 1.76 1.84
N LEU A 75 14.91 1.29 2.45
CA LEU A 75 14.49 -0.10 2.43
C LEU A 75 14.26 -0.60 0.99
N LEU A 76 13.59 0.20 0.14
CA LEU A 76 13.37 -0.12 -1.27
C LEU A 76 14.67 -0.38 -2.03
N ARG A 77 15.77 0.29 -1.67
CA ARG A 77 17.10 0.10 -2.30
C ARG A 77 17.83 -1.14 -1.79
N GLN A 78 17.47 -1.61 -0.60
CA GLN A 78 18.09 -2.79 0.02
C GLN A 78 17.41 -4.09 -0.43
N VAL A 79 16.19 -4.00 -0.97
CA VAL A 79 15.46 -5.15 -1.48
C VAL A 79 16.11 -5.60 -2.78
N ASN A 80 16.47 -6.88 -2.85
CA ASN A 80 16.93 -7.48 -4.08
C ASN A 80 15.71 -7.75 -4.98
N TRP A 81 15.33 -6.76 -5.78
CA TRP A 81 14.26 -6.91 -6.74
C TRP A 81 14.67 -7.95 -7.78
N PRO A 82 13.88 -9.02 -8.02
CA PRO A 82 14.13 -9.89 -9.14
C PRO A 82 14.07 -9.04 -10.41
N ALA A 83 15.22 -8.85 -11.05
CA ALA A 83 15.34 -8.06 -12.29
C ALA A 83 14.66 -8.76 -13.48
N GLU A 84 14.34 -10.05 -13.32
CA GLU A 84 13.69 -10.85 -14.34
C GLU A 84 12.17 -10.72 -14.22
N LEU A 85 11.56 -10.16 -15.27
CA LEU A 85 10.13 -10.30 -15.49
C LEU A 85 9.84 -11.80 -15.60
N PRO A 86 8.89 -12.36 -14.81
CA PRO A 86 8.53 -13.75 -14.96
C PRO A 86 8.12 -14.00 -16.43
N PRO A 87 8.60 -15.09 -17.05
CA PRO A 87 8.27 -15.38 -18.45
C PRO A 87 6.76 -15.43 -18.57
N SER A 88 6.22 -14.60 -19.47
CA SER A 88 4.79 -14.51 -19.77
C SER A 88 4.20 -15.90 -19.96
N LEU A 89 3.31 -16.31 -19.05
CA LEU A 89 2.42 -17.46 -19.22
C LEU A 89 1.11 -17.00 -19.86
#